data_AF-A0A6P8SZR9-F1
#
_entry.id   AF-A0A6P8SZR9-F1
#
_cell.length_a   1.000
_cell.length_b   1.000
_cell.length_c   1.000
_cell.angle_alpha   90.00
_cell.angle_beta   90.00
_cell.angle_gamma   90.00
#
_symmetry.space_group_name_H-M   'P 1'
#
loop_
_entity.id
_entity.type
_entity.pdbx_description
1 polymer ?
#
loop_
_entity_poly.entity_id
_entity_poly.type
_entity_poly.pdbx_seq_one_letter_code
_entity_poly.pdbx_strand_id
1 'polypeptide(L)'
;MLFPRTIIRRMSSLPPYVIWRSEGLVASLSPHPCTPGCVTLQLCPPGPPGRSVFQLEEHRFLQLLLGAQSVSQLLCRRLGVLRCALVHRPHRDTPAQIRILPLHGLASEWRPHLAGEEDYNAIDPGYISSRTAPRWPSSRLSEIQTRIRAQLPEPNAPQNLSFLGVDPADPGLFPRIIRGEEEEQWRVWEDQSHVAFLTPFPNSPGFTVLVPRRPLTSDIFRLEKQDYEGLVLAALKVARLLEAGLGASGVGLIFEGFEIDYAHAKLIPLLASEEEEEDAKLKAPPQFYPTYPGYVSSEDGPEASEEDLKELHRKITQS
;
A
#
# COMPACT_ATOMS: atom_id res chain seq x y z
N MET A 1 53.72 9.16 15.01
CA MET A 1 52.64 9.86 14.27
C MET A 1 52.14 8.93 13.18
N LEU A 2 51.01 8.27 13.42
CA LEU A 2 50.30 7.47 12.40
C LEU A 2 48.99 8.20 12.12
N PHE A 3 48.85 8.73 10.92
CA PHE A 3 47.64 9.38 10.44
C PHE A 3 46.48 8.37 10.43
N PRO A 4 45.27 8.73 10.91
CA PRO A 4 44.12 7.85 10.78
C PRO A 4 43.73 7.78 9.30
N ARG A 5 43.58 6.55 8.80
CA ARG A 5 43.01 6.27 7.48
C ARG A 5 41.59 6.84 7.44
N THR A 6 41.40 7.90 6.66
CA THR A 6 40.09 8.42 6.30
C THR A 6 39.29 7.30 5.64
N ILE A 7 38.26 6.81 6.33
CA ILE A 7 37.25 5.95 5.73
C ILE A 7 36.54 6.83 4.71
N ILE A 8 36.88 6.66 3.43
CA ILE A 8 36.12 7.23 2.33
C ILE A 8 34.76 6.53 2.39
N ARG A 9 33.78 7.22 2.98
CA ARG A 9 32.37 6.85 2.95
C ARG A 9 32.01 6.71 1.47
N ARG A 10 31.87 5.47 0.97
CA ARG A 10 31.41 5.22 -0.41
C ARG A 10 30.17 6.09 -0.63
N MET A 11 30.25 7.06 -1.54
CA MET A 11 29.07 7.72 -2.07
C MET A 11 28.18 6.59 -2.59
N SER A 12 27.02 6.39 -1.97
CA SER A 12 26.05 5.40 -2.44
C SER A 12 25.73 5.73 -3.89
N SER A 13 26.20 4.90 -4.83
CA SER A 13 25.86 5.03 -6.24
C SER A 13 24.34 5.02 -6.36
N LEU A 14 23.80 5.97 -7.13
CA LEU A 14 22.37 5.99 -7.44
C LEU A 14 21.96 4.65 -8.07
N PRO A 15 20.71 4.20 -7.85
CA PRO A 15 20.21 3.02 -8.55
C PRO A 15 20.26 3.24 -10.07
N PRO A 16 20.41 2.18 -10.88
CA PRO A 16 20.30 2.31 -12.33
C PRO A 16 18.88 2.76 -12.72
N TYR A 17 18.74 3.34 -13.91
CA TYR A 17 17.43 3.76 -14.48
C TYR A 17 16.61 4.70 -13.59
N VAL A 18 17.26 5.69 -12.95
CA VAL A 18 16.56 6.77 -12.22
C VAL A 18 15.68 7.57 -13.17
N ILE A 19 14.39 7.64 -12.87
CA ILE A 19 13.41 8.40 -13.66
C ILE A 19 12.97 9.70 -12.98
N TRP A 20 13.13 9.80 -11.67
CA TRP A 20 12.70 10.97 -10.90
C TRP A 20 13.51 11.10 -9.61
N ARG A 21 13.74 12.35 -9.20
CA ARG A 21 14.43 12.71 -7.97
C ARG A 21 13.76 13.91 -7.34
N SER A 22 13.77 13.94 -6.02
CA SER A 22 13.50 15.12 -5.21
C SER A 22 14.47 15.13 -4.03
N GLU A 23 14.47 16.21 -3.26
CA GLU A 23 15.32 16.32 -2.07
C GLU A 23 15.11 15.08 -1.16
N GLY A 24 16.15 14.26 -1.00
CA GLY A 24 16.09 13.06 -0.16
C GLY A 24 15.34 11.85 -0.74
N LEU A 25 14.87 11.87 -1.99
CA LEU A 25 14.13 10.78 -2.62
C LEU A 25 14.66 10.42 -4.02
N VAL A 26 14.58 9.14 -4.37
CA VAL A 26 14.90 8.65 -5.71
C VAL A 26 13.89 7.60 -6.15
N ALA A 27 13.44 7.70 -7.41
CA ALA A 27 12.61 6.70 -8.06
C ALA A 27 13.31 6.17 -9.31
N SER A 28 13.35 4.84 -9.44
CA SER A 28 13.98 4.13 -10.56
C SER A 28 13.09 3.00 -11.05
N LEU A 29 13.25 2.61 -12.31
CA LEU A 29 12.58 1.42 -12.85
C LEU A 29 13.01 0.17 -12.07
N SER A 30 12.04 -0.71 -11.80
CA SER A 30 12.32 -2.00 -11.17
C SER A 30 12.99 -2.94 -12.19
N PRO A 31 14.06 -3.66 -11.83
CA PRO A 31 14.64 -4.72 -12.66
C PRO A 31 13.74 -5.97 -12.74
N HIS A 32 12.78 -6.11 -11.82
CA HIS A 32 11.81 -7.21 -11.76
C HIS A 32 10.37 -6.65 -11.78
N PRO A 33 9.95 -6.01 -12.88
CA PRO A 33 8.65 -5.36 -12.96
C PRO A 33 7.52 -6.39 -13.03
N CYS A 34 6.46 -6.26 -12.24
CA CYS A 34 5.23 -7.05 -12.40
C CYS A 34 4.28 -6.47 -13.47
N THR A 35 4.54 -5.26 -13.95
CA THR A 35 3.82 -4.58 -15.02
C THR A 35 4.74 -3.57 -15.73
N PRO A 36 4.52 -3.22 -17.02
CA PRO A 36 5.40 -2.28 -17.72
C PRO A 36 5.52 -0.94 -17.00
N GLY A 37 6.76 -0.51 -16.73
CA GLY A 37 7.04 0.75 -16.05
C GLY A 37 6.87 0.71 -14.52
N CYS A 38 6.89 -0.48 -13.90
CA CYS A 38 6.96 -0.61 -12.43
C CYS A 38 8.17 0.15 -11.88
N VAL A 39 7.94 0.96 -10.86
CA VAL A 39 8.94 1.86 -10.27
C VAL A 39 9.09 1.61 -8.78
N THR A 40 10.32 1.61 -8.31
CA THR A 40 10.67 1.63 -6.89
C THR A 40 11.03 3.04 -6.48
N LEU A 41 10.36 3.56 -5.45
CA LEU A 41 10.63 4.84 -4.80
C LEU A 41 11.17 4.60 -3.39
N GLN A 42 12.28 5.26 -3.04
CA GLN A 42 12.93 5.11 -1.74
C GLN A 42 13.64 6.40 -1.29
N LEU A 43 14.07 6.41 -0.02
CA LEU A 43 14.93 7.47 0.53
C LEU A 43 16.31 7.47 -0.14
N CYS A 44 16.92 8.65 -0.25
CA CYS A 44 18.27 8.86 -0.77
C CYS A 44 19.05 9.79 0.18
N PRO A 45 20.10 9.30 0.90
CA PRO A 45 20.61 7.93 0.88
C PRO A 45 19.58 6.92 1.45
N PRO A 46 19.66 5.63 1.07
CA PRO A 46 18.77 4.61 1.61
C PRO A 46 18.96 4.46 3.11
N GLY A 47 17.86 4.20 3.81
CA GLY A 47 17.88 3.82 5.23
C GLY A 47 18.44 2.40 5.44
N PRO A 48 18.50 1.93 6.70
CA PRO A 48 18.84 0.54 6.97
C PRO A 48 17.77 -0.41 6.40
N PRO A 49 18.17 -1.64 6.01
CA PRO A 49 17.23 -2.65 5.52
C PRO A 49 16.29 -3.12 6.65
N GLY A 50 15.19 -3.79 6.30
CA GLY A 50 14.28 -4.35 7.29
C GLY A 50 13.28 -3.36 7.89
N ARG A 51 13.34 -2.08 7.50
CA ARG A 51 12.42 -1.05 8.01
C ARG A 51 11.17 -0.93 7.13
N SER A 52 10.01 -0.90 7.78
CA SER A 52 8.73 -0.52 7.18
C SER A 52 8.67 0.99 6.94
N VAL A 53 7.90 1.44 5.94
CA VAL A 53 7.61 2.89 5.78
C VAL A 53 6.86 3.44 6.99
N PHE A 54 6.07 2.61 7.68
CA PHE A 54 5.30 3.00 8.87
C PHE A 54 6.17 3.21 10.12
N GLN A 55 7.41 2.73 10.08
CA GLN A 55 8.41 2.92 11.13
C GLN A 55 9.28 4.16 10.89
N LEU A 56 9.08 4.90 9.80
CA LEU A 56 9.75 6.17 9.55
C LEU A 56 9.20 7.27 10.47
N GLU A 57 9.99 8.33 10.65
CA GLU A 57 9.48 9.58 11.22
C GLU A 57 8.37 10.14 10.32
N GLU A 58 7.35 10.75 10.93
CA GLU A 58 6.13 11.19 10.23
C GLU A 58 6.44 12.07 9.02
N HIS A 59 7.35 13.02 9.16
CA HIS A 59 7.74 13.91 8.05
C HIS A 59 8.40 13.14 6.89
N ARG A 60 9.17 12.08 7.16
CA ARG A 60 9.80 11.24 6.13
C ARG A 60 8.80 10.31 5.47
N PHE A 61 7.88 9.75 6.24
CA PHE A 61 6.76 8.99 5.71
C PHE A 61 5.94 9.87 4.76
N LEU A 62 5.53 11.06 5.20
CA LEU A 62 4.74 11.99 4.40
C LEU A 62 5.49 12.40 3.12
N GLN A 63 6.78 12.72 3.25
CA GLN A 63 7.65 13.04 2.12
C GLN A 63 7.66 11.90 1.08
N LEU A 64 7.79 10.65 1.53
CA LEU A 64 7.82 9.47 0.65
C LEU A 64 6.48 9.28 -0.08
N LEU A 65 5.35 9.45 0.61
CA LEU A 65 4.02 9.30 0.01
C LEU A 65 3.71 10.44 -0.99
N LEU A 66 4.05 11.68 -0.67
CA LEU A 66 3.95 12.80 -1.61
C LEU A 66 4.86 12.61 -2.84
N GLY A 67 6.04 12.02 -2.63
CA GLY A 67 6.91 11.55 -3.72
C GLY A 67 6.21 10.52 -4.60
N ALA A 68 5.50 9.56 -4.00
CA ALA A 68 4.75 8.55 -4.74
C ALA A 68 3.64 9.17 -5.60
N GLN A 69 2.93 10.17 -5.07
CA GLN A 69 1.94 10.93 -5.84
C GLN A 69 2.56 11.64 -7.05
N SER A 70 3.72 12.29 -6.86
CA SER A 70 4.44 12.96 -7.94
C SER A 70 4.93 12.00 -9.03
N VAL A 71 5.46 10.84 -8.61
CA VAL A 71 5.94 9.80 -9.54
C VAL A 71 4.77 9.15 -10.28
N SER A 72 3.64 8.89 -9.63
CA SER A 72 2.41 8.41 -10.27
C SER A 72 1.95 9.36 -11.38
N GLN A 73 1.90 10.67 -11.12
CA GLN A 73 1.53 11.67 -12.11
C GLN A 73 2.52 11.74 -13.28
N LEU A 74 3.83 11.55 -13.02
CA LEU A 74 4.83 11.43 -14.08
C LEU A 74 4.56 10.19 -14.95
N LEU A 75 4.34 9.03 -14.33
CA LEU A 75 4.09 7.77 -15.03
C LEU A 75 2.81 7.82 -15.87
N CYS A 76 1.71 8.33 -15.32
CA CYS A 76 0.47 8.52 -16.07
C CYS A 76 0.69 9.35 -17.34
N ARG A 77 1.38 10.49 -17.23
CA ARG A 77 1.66 11.36 -18.38
C ARG A 77 2.59 10.71 -19.41
N ARG A 78 3.65 10.02 -18.98
CA ARG A 78 4.69 9.50 -19.86
C ARG A 78 4.34 8.16 -20.50
N LEU A 79 3.61 7.32 -19.78
CA LEU A 79 3.23 5.99 -20.24
C LEU A 79 1.83 5.96 -20.87
N GLY A 80 1.04 7.03 -20.71
CA GLY A 80 -0.33 7.09 -21.21
C GLY A 80 -1.30 6.20 -20.43
N VAL A 81 -0.92 5.79 -19.21
CA VAL A 81 -1.83 5.08 -18.30
C VAL A 81 -2.73 6.08 -17.58
N LEU A 82 -3.96 5.67 -17.29
CA LEU A 82 -4.92 6.54 -16.60
C LEU A 82 -4.63 6.66 -15.10
N ARG A 83 -4.10 5.58 -14.51
CA ARG A 83 -3.92 5.44 -13.07
C ARG A 83 -2.67 4.62 -12.75
N CYS A 84 -2.16 4.77 -11.55
CA CYS A 84 -1.17 3.87 -10.96
C CYS A 84 -1.69 3.35 -9.63
N ALA A 85 -1.27 2.14 -9.25
CA ALA A 85 -1.43 1.61 -7.91
C ALA A 85 -0.16 1.88 -7.07
N LEU A 86 -0.31 1.84 -5.75
CA LEU A 86 0.77 1.87 -4.77
C LEU A 86 0.81 0.52 -4.05
N VAL A 87 1.99 -0.05 -3.90
CA VAL A 87 2.21 -1.23 -3.06
C VAL A 87 3.44 -1.00 -2.19
N HIS A 88 3.30 -1.17 -0.88
CA HIS A 88 4.41 -1.27 0.05
C HIS A 88 4.31 -2.57 0.83
N ARG A 89 5.40 -3.34 0.84
CA ARG A 89 5.61 -4.45 1.77
C ARG A 89 6.99 -4.28 2.40
N PRO A 90 7.16 -4.35 3.73
CA PRO A 90 8.49 -4.37 4.33
C PRO A 90 9.23 -5.66 3.97
N HIS A 91 10.52 -5.55 3.66
CA HIS A 91 11.41 -6.68 3.40
C HIS A 91 12.61 -6.62 4.33
N ARG A 92 13.07 -7.78 4.81
CA ARG A 92 14.24 -7.89 5.71
C ARG A 92 15.52 -7.38 5.06
N ASP A 93 15.65 -7.51 3.74
CA ASP A 93 16.89 -7.26 3.01
C ASP A 93 16.94 -5.91 2.27
N THR A 94 15.82 -5.19 2.16
CA THR A 94 15.77 -3.91 1.43
C THR A 94 15.37 -2.77 2.36
N PRO A 95 15.81 -1.53 2.06
CA PRO A 95 15.35 -0.35 2.78
C PRO A 95 13.85 -0.13 2.56
N ALA A 96 13.25 0.72 3.41
CA ALA A 96 11.87 1.16 3.25
C ALA A 96 11.67 1.78 1.85
N GLN A 97 10.81 1.15 1.05
CA GLN A 97 10.55 1.51 -0.33
C GLN A 97 9.07 1.32 -0.68
N ILE A 98 8.61 2.05 -1.69
CA ILE A 98 7.26 1.97 -2.26
C ILE A 98 7.38 1.55 -3.71
N ARG A 99 6.54 0.61 -4.13
CA ARG A 99 6.36 0.26 -5.55
C ARG A 99 5.17 1.01 -6.10
N ILE A 100 5.35 1.62 -7.27
CA ILE A 100 4.29 2.32 -8.01
C ILE A 100 4.07 1.56 -9.30
N LEU A 101 2.84 1.12 -9.53
CA LEU A 101 2.49 0.18 -10.58
C LEU A 101 1.56 0.87 -11.59
N PRO A 102 2.04 1.21 -12.80
CA PRO A 102 1.17 1.68 -13.88
C PRO A 102 0.07 0.67 -14.20
N LEU A 103 -1.19 1.11 -14.23
CA LEU A 103 -2.34 0.25 -14.53
C LEU A 103 -2.72 0.37 -16.00
N HIS A 104 -2.17 -0.53 -16.82
CA HIS A 104 -2.39 -0.57 -18.27
C HIS A 104 -3.73 -1.22 -18.63
N GLY A 105 -4.31 -0.83 -19.77
CA GLY A 105 -5.54 -1.45 -20.31
C GLY A 105 -6.85 -1.00 -19.66
N LEU A 106 -6.82 0.04 -18.82
CA LEU A 106 -8.02 0.61 -18.22
C LEU A 106 -8.87 1.40 -19.22
N ALA A 107 -10.18 1.32 -19.07
CA ALA A 107 -11.12 2.21 -19.77
C ALA A 107 -11.15 3.59 -19.10
N SER A 108 -11.58 4.63 -19.85
CA SER A 108 -11.74 5.99 -19.32
C SER A 108 -12.84 6.09 -18.27
N GLU A 109 -13.89 5.28 -18.42
CA GLU A 109 -14.97 5.17 -17.44
C GLU A 109 -14.59 4.16 -16.35
N TRP A 110 -14.80 4.54 -15.09
CA TRP A 110 -14.57 3.65 -13.96
C TRP A 110 -15.61 2.53 -13.98
N ARG A 111 -15.14 1.31 -13.76
CA ARG A 111 -15.97 0.13 -13.49
C ARG A 111 -15.28 -0.76 -12.46
N PRO A 112 -16.03 -1.54 -11.67
CA PRO A 112 -15.42 -2.52 -10.80
C PRO A 112 -14.56 -3.49 -11.60
N HIS A 113 -13.34 -3.74 -11.13
CA HIS A 113 -12.43 -4.73 -11.69
C HIS A 113 -11.99 -5.62 -10.55
N LEU A 114 -12.64 -6.78 -10.42
CA LEU A 114 -12.36 -7.77 -9.39
C LEU A 114 -11.42 -8.85 -9.95
N ALA A 115 -10.56 -9.37 -9.08
CA ALA A 115 -9.75 -10.54 -9.40
C ALA A 115 -10.65 -11.74 -9.72
N GLY A 116 -10.27 -12.55 -10.72
CA GLY A 116 -10.97 -13.79 -11.02
C GLY A 116 -10.65 -14.94 -10.05
N GLU A 117 -9.67 -14.74 -9.16
CA GLU A 117 -9.15 -15.74 -8.24
C GLU A 117 -9.11 -15.16 -6.81
N GLU A 118 -9.50 -15.99 -5.85
CA GLU A 118 -9.35 -15.72 -4.43
C GLU A 118 -7.98 -16.16 -3.93
N ASP A 119 -7.50 -15.52 -2.87
CA ASP A 119 -6.23 -15.83 -2.23
C ASP A 119 -6.40 -15.68 -0.71
N TYR A 120 -5.91 -16.66 0.05
CA TYR A 120 -5.97 -16.63 1.52
C TYR A 120 -4.71 -17.23 2.12
N ASN A 121 -4.08 -16.45 2.99
CA ASN A 121 -2.88 -16.82 3.72
C ASN A 121 -3.05 -16.48 5.20
N ALA A 122 -2.98 -17.50 6.07
CA ALA A 122 -3.09 -17.31 7.52
C ALA A 122 -1.85 -16.67 8.15
N ILE A 123 -0.70 -16.84 7.49
CA ILE A 123 0.62 -16.30 7.82
C ILE A 123 1.17 -15.58 6.58
N ASP A 124 2.18 -14.71 6.75
CA ASP A 124 2.83 -13.96 5.67
C ASP A 124 3.45 -14.93 4.62
N PRO A 125 2.91 -14.99 3.39
CA PRO A 125 3.43 -15.87 2.35
C PRO A 125 4.67 -15.28 1.64
N GLY A 126 5.19 -14.15 2.11
CA GLY A 126 6.29 -13.42 1.47
C GLY A 126 5.84 -12.36 0.47
N TYR A 127 4.53 -12.16 0.29
CA TYR A 127 3.93 -11.12 -0.53
C TYR A 127 2.62 -10.61 0.08
N ILE A 128 2.15 -9.46 -0.39
CA ILE A 128 0.79 -8.97 -0.15
C ILE A 128 0.06 -8.82 -1.48
N SER A 129 -1.25 -8.97 -1.45
CA SER A 129 -2.12 -8.92 -2.62
C SER A 129 -3.39 -8.15 -2.29
N SER A 130 -3.99 -7.50 -3.29
CA SER A 130 -5.29 -6.85 -3.15
C SER A 130 -6.47 -7.79 -3.34
N ARG A 131 -6.22 -9.06 -3.72
CA ARG A 131 -7.26 -10.10 -3.91
C ARG A 131 -8.07 -10.34 -2.64
N THR A 132 -9.32 -10.75 -2.81
CA THR A 132 -10.22 -11.12 -1.71
C THR A 132 -10.15 -12.63 -1.41
N ALA A 133 -10.76 -13.02 -0.30
CA ALA A 133 -10.95 -14.41 0.11
C ALA A 133 -12.43 -14.67 0.44
N PRO A 134 -12.84 -15.93 0.67
CA PRO A 134 -14.17 -16.24 1.18
C PRO A 134 -14.50 -15.47 2.46
N ARG A 135 -15.80 -15.18 2.66
CA ARG A 135 -16.28 -14.47 3.84
C ARG A 135 -15.87 -15.19 5.12
N TRP A 136 -15.27 -14.47 6.05
CA TRP A 136 -14.95 -14.96 7.38
C TRP A 136 -16.18 -14.95 8.32
N PRO A 137 -16.25 -15.89 9.29
CA PRO A 137 -17.25 -15.84 10.34
C PRO A 137 -17.13 -14.58 11.20
N SER A 138 -18.27 -13.99 11.55
CA SER A 138 -18.35 -12.76 12.35
C SER A 138 -17.66 -12.88 13.70
N SER A 139 -17.68 -14.07 14.32
CA SER A 139 -16.98 -14.35 15.57
C SER A 139 -15.46 -14.16 15.46
N ARG A 140 -14.87 -14.61 14.36
CA ARG A 140 -13.42 -14.49 14.10
C ARG A 140 -13.02 -13.04 13.83
N LEU A 141 -13.85 -12.31 13.09
CA LEU A 141 -13.64 -10.87 12.86
C LEU A 141 -13.76 -10.07 14.15
N SER A 142 -14.72 -10.39 15.02
CA SER A 142 -14.89 -9.75 16.34
C SER A 142 -13.72 -10.03 17.29
N GLU A 143 -13.13 -11.22 17.25
CA GLU A 143 -11.94 -11.55 18.02
C GLU A 143 -10.74 -10.69 17.59
N ILE A 144 -10.47 -10.63 16.28
CA ILE A 144 -9.40 -9.81 15.71
C ILE A 144 -9.64 -8.32 16.00
N GLN A 145 -10.87 -7.84 15.84
CA GLN A 145 -11.25 -6.46 16.17
C GLN A 145 -10.96 -6.16 17.64
N THR A 146 -11.31 -7.06 18.57
CA THR A 146 -11.07 -6.90 20.00
C THR A 146 -9.59 -6.75 20.31
N ARG A 147 -8.75 -7.61 19.71
CA ARG A 147 -7.28 -7.55 19.87
C ARG A 147 -6.69 -6.23 19.39
N ILE A 148 -7.15 -5.73 18.24
CA ILE A 148 -6.68 -4.45 17.69
C ILE A 148 -7.15 -3.28 18.56
N ARG A 149 -8.44 -3.25 18.91
CA ARG A 149 -9.02 -2.18 19.72
C ARG A 149 -8.47 -2.12 21.14
N ALA A 150 -7.99 -3.24 21.70
CA ALA A 150 -7.34 -3.27 23.01
C ALA A 150 -6.08 -2.37 23.10
N GLN A 151 -5.50 -1.99 21.95
CA GLN A 151 -4.37 -1.05 21.87
C GLN A 151 -4.78 0.42 21.84
N LEU A 152 -6.08 0.72 21.69
CA LEU A 152 -6.59 2.10 21.72
C LEU A 152 -6.59 2.63 23.16
N PRO A 153 -6.45 3.95 23.35
CA PRO A 153 -6.66 4.57 24.66
C PRO A 153 -8.07 4.33 25.22
N GLU A 154 -9.07 4.29 24.33
CA GLU A 154 -10.48 4.05 24.68
C GLU A 154 -11.06 2.93 23.78
N PRO A 155 -10.79 1.65 24.08
CA PRO A 155 -11.22 0.51 23.25
C PRO A 155 -12.74 0.40 23.06
N ASN A 156 -13.52 0.98 23.98
CA ASN A 156 -14.98 0.92 23.99
C ASN A 156 -15.63 2.30 23.74
N ALA A 157 -14.88 3.26 23.20
CA ALA A 157 -15.44 4.57 22.83
C ALA A 157 -16.64 4.39 21.87
N PRO A 158 -17.71 5.18 22.04
CA PRO A 158 -18.85 5.15 21.14
C PRO A 158 -18.42 5.52 19.72
N GLN A 159 -19.00 4.85 18.74
CA GLN A 159 -18.67 5.10 17.34
C GLN A 159 -19.13 6.50 16.92
N ASN A 160 -18.29 7.20 16.17
CA ASN A 160 -18.69 8.43 15.52
C ASN A 160 -19.33 8.07 14.16
N LEU A 161 -20.63 8.35 14.04
CA LEU A 161 -21.43 8.03 12.86
C LEU A 161 -21.51 9.18 11.84
N SER A 162 -20.69 10.23 12.03
CA SER A 162 -20.68 11.40 11.16
C SER A 162 -20.17 11.02 9.77
N PHE A 163 -21.02 11.17 8.76
CA PHE A 163 -20.68 11.08 7.35
C PHE A 163 -20.55 12.48 6.77
N LEU A 164 -19.49 12.73 6.01
CA LEU A 164 -19.15 14.07 5.51
C LEU A 164 -19.39 14.20 4.00
N GLY A 165 -20.31 13.42 3.46
CA GLY A 165 -20.74 13.50 2.06
C GLY A 165 -21.76 14.61 1.82
N VAL A 166 -21.81 15.06 0.56
CA VAL A 166 -22.76 16.08 0.10
C VAL A 166 -24.19 15.54 0.14
N ASP A 167 -24.38 14.29 -0.28
CA ASP A 167 -25.64 13.56 -0.11
C ASP A 167 -25.59 12.76 1.21
N PRO A 168 -26.28 13.19 2.27
CA PRO A 168 -26.25 12.48 3.56
C PRO A 168 -26.81 11.06 3.48
N ALA A 169 -27.64 10.75 2.47
CA ALA A 169 -28.28 9.47 2.25
C ALA A 169 -27.59 8.62 1.16
N ASP A 170 -26.34 8.94 0.80
CA ASP A 170 -25.57 8.20 -0.20
C ASP A 170 -25.67 6.67 0.06
N PRO A 171 -26.22 5.88 -0.88
CA PRO A 171 -26.48 4.47 -0.68
C PRO A 171 -25.23 3.61 -0.84
N GLY A 172 -24.03 4.16 -1.09
CA GLY A 172 -22.79 3.40 -1.24
C GLY A 172 -22.40 2.62 0.02
N LEU A 173 -21.69 1.50 -0.15
CA LEU A 173 -21.30 0.63 0.98
C LEU A 173 -20.52 1.38 2.07
N PHE A 174 -19.46 2.11 1.72
CA PHE A 174 -18.65 2.84 2.71
C PHE A 174 -19.44 3.95 3.41
N PRO A 175 -20.24 4.80 2.72
CA PRO A 175 -21.19 5.69 3.38
C PRO A 175 -22.08 5.01 4.43
N ARG A 176 -22.69 3.86 4.10
CA ARG A 176 -23.51 3.09 5.05
C ARG A 176 -22.71 2.55 6.23
N ILE A 177 -21.48 2.05 6.00
CA ILE A 177 -20.56 1.66 7.07
C ILE A 177 -20.28 2.86 7.98
N ILE A 178 -19.95 4.03 7.43
CA ILE A 178 -19.61 5.26 8.19
C ILE A 178 -20.80 5.75 9.02
N ARG A 179 -22.03 5.65 8.51
CA ARG A 179 -23.26 6.00 9.24
C ARG A 179 -23.71 4.93 10.23
N GLY A 180 -23.08 3.75 10.20
CA GLY A 180 -23.41 2.62 11.07
C GLY A 180 -24.71 1.92 10.69
N GLU A 181 -25.07 1.96 9.41
CA GLU A 181 -26.27 1.33 8.85
C GLU A 181 -26.05 -0.14 8.48
N GLU A 182 -24.79 -0.59 8.40
CA GLU A 182 -24.45 -1.99 8.24
C GLU A 182 -24.56 -2.74 9.57
N GLU A 183 -25.31 -3.85 9.59
CA GLU A 183 -25.50 -4.69 10.80
C GLU A 183 -24.18 -5.24 11.33
N GLU A 184 -23.27 -5.61 10.42
CA GLU A 184 -21.96 -6.16 10.74
C GLU A 184 -20.84 -5.23 10.26
N GLN A 185 -20.23 -4.52 11.21
CA GLN A 185 -19.09 -3.65 10.96
C GLN A 185 -18.03 -3.78 12.06
N TRP A 186 -16.83 -4.20 11.67
CA TRP A 186 -15.71 -4.43 12.59
C TRP A 186 -14.75 -3.23 12.58
N ARG A 187 -15.24 -2.06 13.03
CA ARG A 187 -14.41 -0.84 13.14
C ARG A 187 -13.28 -1.04 14.15
N VAL A 188 -12.05 -0.82 13.72
CA VAL A 188 -10.84 -0.98 14.54
C VAL A 188 -10.25 0.35 14.98
N TRP A 189 -10.50 1.42 14.24
CA TRP A 189 -9.99 2.76 14.53
C TRP A 189 -10.83 3.81 13.81
N GLU A 190 -10.95 5.00 14.39
CA GLU A 190 -11.57 6.15 13.72
C GLU A 190 -11.05 7.47 14.28
N ASP A 191 -11.18 8.52 13.49
CA ASP A 191 -11.04 9.90 13.95
C ASP A 191 -12.15 10.79 13.36
N GLN A 192 -11.97 12.11 13.44
CA GLN A 192 -12.93 13.09 12.93
C GLN A 192 -13.13 13.03 11.40
N SER A 193 -12.17 12.49 10.66
CA SER A 193 -12.14 12.52 9.19
C SER A 193 -12.07 11.13 8.54
N HIS A 194 -11.75 10.07 9.28
CA HIS A 194 -11.51 8.73 8.73
C HIS A 194 -12.08 7.62 9.62
N VAL A 195 -12.34 6.46 9.00
CA VAL A 195 -12.78 5.22 9.65
C VAL A 195 -11.98 4.04 9.09
N ALA A 196 -11.49 3.16 9.96
CA ALA A 196 -10.84 1.92 9.59
C ALA A 196 -11.62 0.71 10.14
N PHE A 197 -11.85 -0.30 9.30
CA PHE A 197 -12.62 -1.49 9.65
C PHE A 197 -12.06 -2.74 8.96
N LEU A 198 -12.28 -3.91 9.55
CA LEU A 198 -11.90 -5.18 8.93
C LEU A 198 -12.81 -5.48 7.73
N THR A 199 -12.22 -5.93 6.64
CA THR A 199 -13.03 -6.52 5.55
C THR A 199 -13.56 -7.89 5.97
N PRO A 200 -14.83 -8.22 5.65
CA PRO A 200 -15.33 -9.58 5.85
C PRO A 200 -14.74 -10.60 4.87
N PHE A 201 -14.01 -10.17 3.84
CA PHE A 201 -13.38 -11.04 2.82
C PHE A 201 -11.84 -10.99 2.90
N PRO A 202 -11.22 -11.25 4.07
CA PRO A 202 -9.80 -10.99 4.27
C PRO A 202 -8.92 -12.09 3.66
N ASN A 203 -7.99 -11.72 2.79
CA ASN A 203 -6.92 -12.61 2.34
C ASN A 203 -5.82 -12.86 3.39
N SER A 204 -5.81 -12.09 4.47
CA SER A 204 -4.93 -12.30 5.62
C SER A 204 -5.61 -11.79 6.90
N PRO A 205 -5.37 -12.42 8.07
CA PRO A 205 -5.95 -11.97 9.32
C PRO A 205 -5.63 -10.51 9.62
N GLY A 206 -6.67 -9.72 9.93
CA GLY A 206 -6.51 -8.29 10.22
C GLY A 206 -6.46 -7.38 9.00
N PHE A 207 -6.73 -7.88 7.78
CA PHE A 207 -6.91 -7.04 6.59
C PHE A 207 -7.93 -5.93 6.90
N THR A 208 -7.42 -4.71 6.95
CA THR A 208 -8.15 -3.50 7.31
C THR A 208 -8.30 -2.59 6.10
N VAL A 209 -9.51 -2.05 5.92
CA VAL A 209 -9.85 -1.02 4.95
C VAL A 209 -9.99 0.30 5.69
N LEU A 210 -9.22 1.31 5.28
CA LEU A 210 -9.28 2.67 5.80
C LEU A 210 -9.89 3.60 4.76
N VAL A 211 -10.93 4.33 5.15
CA VAL A 211 -11.68 5.24 4.29
C VAL A 211 -11.80 6.63 4.93
N PRO A 212 -11.80 7.72 4.15
CA PRO A 212 -12.27 9.01 4.63
C PRO A 212 -13.78 8.96 4.93
N ARG A 213 -14.27 9.86 5.78
CA ARG A 213 -15.70 10.07 6.03
C ARG A 213 -16.37 10.86 4.91
N ARG A 214 -15.58 11.64 4.19
CA ARG A 214 -16.01 12.38 3.01
C ARG A 214 -15.79 11.51 1.77
N PRO A 215 -16.80 11.34 0.90
CA PRO A 215 -16.63 10.70 -0.40
C PRO A 215 -15.55 11.40 -1.21
N LEU A 216 -14.56 10.59 -1.59
CA LEU A 216 -13.40 10.98 -2.39
C LEU A 216 -13.21 9.95 -3.50
N THR A 217 -12.64 10.35 -4.64
CA THR A 217 -12.38 9.43 -5.76
C THR A 217 -11.54 8.24 -5.31
N SER A 218 -11.84 7.05 -5.85
CA SER A 218 -10.99 5.87 -5.64
C SER A 218 -9.56 6.03 -6.15
N ASP A 219 -9.30 7.01 -7.03
CA ASP A 219 -7.96 7.38 -7.48
C ASP A 219 -7.22 8.21 -6.44
N ILE A 220 -6.64 7.51 -5.46
CA ILE A 220 -5.92 8.11 -4.34
C ILE A 220 -4.82 9.08 -4.79
N PHE A 221 -4.14 8.82 -5.92
CA PHE A 221 -3.11 9.74 -6.41
C PHE A 221 -3.66 11.03 -7.03
N ARG A 222 -4.97 11.10 -7.32
CA ARG A 222 -5.65 12.30 -7.81
C ARG A 222 -6.32 13.12 -6.71
N LEU A 223 -6.26 12.66 -5.46
CA LEU A 223 -6.77 13.44 -4.33
C LEU A 223 -6.02 14.77 -4.20
N GLU A 224 -6.74 15.78 -3.73
CA GLU A 224 -6.13 17.05 -3.35
C GLU A 224 -5.13 16.82 -2.23
N LYS A 225 -4.12 17.70 -2.15
CA LYS A 225 -2.99 17.52 -1.23
C LYS A 225 -3.44 17.27 0.22
N GLN A 226 -4.37 18.08 0.72
CA GLN A 226 -4.84 17.97 2.11
C GLN A 226 -5.53 16.61 2.39
N ASP A 227 -6.33 16.12 1.44
CA ASP A 227 -7.00 14.83 1.57
C ASP A 227 -6.01 13.66 1.50
N TYR A 228 -5.06 13.76 0.57
CA TYR A 228 -4.02 12.76 0.42
C TYR A 228 -3.17 12.65 1.70
N GLU A 229 -2.70 13.80 2.22
CA GLU A 229 -1.94 13.86 3.47
C GLU A 229 -2.75 13.31 4.65
N GLY A 230 -4.04 13.69 4.77
CA GLY A 230 -4.94 13.16 5.79
C GLY A 230 -5.07 11.64 5.74
N LEU A 231 -5.30 11.09 4.55
CA LEU A 231 -5.47 9.65 4.35
C LEU A 231 -4.19 8.87 4.68
N VAL A 232 -3.03 9.33 4.21
CA VAL A 232 -1.77 8.60 4.47
C VAL A 232 -1.35 8.69 5.94
N LEU A 233 -1.59 9.82 6.61
CA LEU A 233 -1.33 9.95 8.05
C LEU A 233 -2.29 9.11 8.89
N ALA A 234 -3.55 8.97 8.47
CA ALA A 234 -4.45 8.00 9.06
C ALA A 234 -3.95 6.56 8.84
N ALA A 235 -3.46 6.24 7.63
CA ALA A 235 -2.89 4.93 7.34
C ALA A 235 -1.68 4.61 8.23
N LEU A 236 -0.82 5.60 8.52
CA LEU A 236 0.30 5.47 9.45
C LEU A 236 -0.17 5.10 10.88
N LYS A 237 -1.22 5.75 11.38
CA LYS A 237 -1.79 5.45 12.71
C LYS A 237 -2.38 4.05 12.77
N VAL A 238 -3.17 3.68 11.77
CA VAL A 238 -3.82 2.37 11.70
C VAL A 238 -2.79 1.25 11.53
N ALA A 239 -1.77 1.43 10.69
CA ALA A 239 -0.70 0.45 10.54
C ALA A 239 -0.01 0.13 11.87
N ARG A 240 0.37 1.16 12.64
CA ARG A 240 0.99 0.97 13.97
C ARG A 240 0.05 0.29 14.97
N LEU A 241 -1.25 0.59 14.90
CA LEU A 241 -2.26 -0.06 15.72
C LEU A 241 -2.38 -1.56 15.39
N LEU A 242 -2.34 -1.91 14.10
CA LEU A 242 -2.38 -3.29 13.62
C LEU A 242 -1.12 -4.06 14.02
N GLU A 243 0.07 -3.45 13.86
CA GLU A 243 1.35 -4.03 14.30
C GLU A 243 1.29 -4.39 15.79
N ALA A 244 0.87 -3.45 16.64
CA ALA A 244 0.77 -3.67 18.09
C ALA A 244 -0.32 -4.69 18.47
N GLY A 245 -1.51 -4.58 17.88
CA GLY A 245 -2.67 -5.38 18.27
C GLY A 245 -2.60 -6.84 17.84
N LEU A 246 -1.88 -7.11 16.75
CA LEU A 246 -1.77 -8.45 16.19
C LEU A 246 -0.39 -9.08 16.36
N GLY A 247 0.59 -8.32 16.87
CA GLY A 247 1.98 -8.78 16.93
C GLY A 247 2.58 -8.97 15.54
N ALA A 248 2.14 -8.17 14.56
CA ALA A 248 2.60 -8.29 13.19
C ALA A 248 4.04 -7.78 13.05
N SER A 249 4.85 -8.47 12.25
CA SER A 249 6.24 -8.06 11.96
C SER A 249 6.32 -6.79 11.12
N GLY A 250 5.22 -6.43 10.46
CA GLY A 250 5.01 -5.19 9.74
C GLY A 250 3.61 -5.16 9.15
N VAL A 251 3.28 -4.08 8.44
CA VAL A 251 2.02 -3.93 7.71
C VAL A 251 2.31 -3.52 6.27
N GLY A 252 1.67 -4.22 5.34
CA GLY A 252 1.61 -3.85 3.93
C GLY A 252 0.59 -2.76 3.66
N LEU A 253 0.82 -1.96 2.61
CA LEU A 253 -0.08 -0.90 2.15
C LEU A 253 -0.38 -1.07 0.67
N ILE A 254 -1.65 -1.01 0.30
CA ILE A 254 -2.08 -0.97 -1.10
C ILE A 254 -3.04 0.20 -1.35
N PHE A 255 -2.77 0.96 -2.42
CA PHE A 255 -3.72 1.85 -3.08
C PHE A 255 -4.03 1.29 -4.47
N GLU A 256 -5.30 0.99 -4.73
CA GLU A 256 -5.75 0.37 -5.99
C GLU A 256 -7.01 1.06 -6.50
N GLY A 257 -8.11 0.99 -5.74
CA GLY A 257 -9.32 1.77 -6.02
C GLY A 257 -10.23 1.21 -7.12
N PHE A 258 -10.33 -0.12 -7.26
CA PHE A 258 -11.13 -0.78 -8.29
C PHE A 258 -12.21 -1.73 -7.79
N GLU A 259 -12.31 -1.98 -6.48
CA GLU A 259 -13.43 -2.74 -5.90
C GLU A 259 -14.64 -1.83 -5.67
N ILE A 260 -14.40 -0.63 -5.14
CA ILE A 260 -15.41 0.37 -4.81
C ILE A 260 -14.88 1.74 -5.26
N ASP A 261 -15.72 2.53 -5.92
CA ASP A 261 -15.35 3.89 -6.36
C ASP A 261 -15.40 4.90 -5.21
N TYR A 262 -14.52 4.72 -4.25
CA TYR A 262 -14.37 5.57 -3.07
C TYR A 262 -12.93 5.44 -2.59
N ALA A 263 -12.26 6.51 -2.17
CA ALA A 263 -10.88 6.42 -1.68
C ALA A 263 -10.75 5.40 -0.54
N HIS A 264 -9.93 4.36 -0.72
CA HIS A 264 -9.70 3.37 0.34
C HIS A 264 -8.27 2.84 0.32
N ALA A 265 -7.65 2.85 1.49
CA ALA A 265 -6.35 2.24 1.72
C ALA A 265 -6.52 0.84 2.30
N LYS A 266 -5.81 -0.13 1.73
CA LYS A 266 -5.79 -1.51 2.22
C LYS A 266 -4.53 -1.71 3.06
N LEU A 267 -4.70 -2.12 4.32
CA LEU A 267 -3.63 -2.38 5.28
C LEU A 267 -3.63 -3.86 5.63
N ILE A 268 -2.51 -4.54 5.37
CA ILE A 268 -2.40 -6.00 5.46
C ILE A 268 -1.29 -6.36 6.45
N PRO A 269 -1.62 -6.83 7.67
CA PRO A 269 -0.63 -7.24 8.66
C PRO A 269 0.20 -8.46 8.20
N LEU A 270 1.50 -8.45 8.44
CA LEU A 270 2.41 -9.56 8.15
C LEU A 270 2.62 -10.42 9.42
N LEU A 271 1.87 -11.50 9.53
CA LEU A 271 1.90 -12.41 10.67
C LEU A 271 2.91 -13.54 10.43
N ALA A 272 3.80 -13.78 11.39
CA ALA A 272 4.78 -14.86 11.31
C ALA A 272 4.16 -16.21 11.75
N SER A 273 4.74 -17.32 11.29
CA SER A 273 4.53 -18.64 11.91
C SER A 273 5.27 -18.72 13.25
N GLU A 274 4.72 -19.48 14.21
CA GLU A 274 5.39 -19.76 15.49
C GLU A 274 6.61 -20.69 15.31
N GLU A 275 6.65 -21.44 14.21
CA GLU A 275 7.78 -22.24 13.78
C GLU A 275 8.63 -21.40 12.82
N GLU A 276 9.63 -20.70 13.35
CA GLU A 276 10.77 -20.21 12.56
C GLU A 276 11.69 -21.40 12.27
N GLU A 277 11.24 -22.33 11.42
CA GLU A 277 12.17 -23.24 10.75
C GLU A 277 12.48 -22.68 9.37
N GLU A 278 13.79 -22.58 9.09
CA GLU A 278 14.38 -22.26 7.81
C GLU A 278 13.87 -23.22 6.74
N ASP A 279 12.66 -23.01 6.21
CA ASP A 279 12.15 -23.84 5.14
C ASP A 279 11.87 -23.04 3.86
N ALA A 280 12.62 -23.46 2.85
CA ALA A 280 12.71 -23.02 1.48
C ALA A 280 11.61 -22.05 1.00
N LYS A 281 12.09 -20.84 0.63
CA LYS A 281 11.69 -20.02 -0.53
C LYS A 281 10.94 -20.81 -1.63
N LEU A 282 9.68 -21.15 -1.42
CA LEU A 282 8.72 -21.27 -2.52
C LEU A 282 8.33 -19.83 -2.86
N LYS A 283 9.28 -19.10 -3.46
CA LYS A 283 8.93 -17.87 -4.15
C LYS A 283 7.92 -18.27 -5.21
N ALA A 284 6.70 -17.74 -5.11
CA ALA A 284 5.73 -17.86 -6.17
C ALA A 284 6.42 -17.50 -7.50
N PRO A 285 6.10 -18.21 -8.60
CA PRO A 285 6.71 -17.94 -9.89
C PRO A 285 6.53 -16.46 -10.24
N PRO A 286 7.56 -15.78 -10.76
CA PRO A 286 7.46 -14.37 -11.07
C PRO A 286 6.30 -14.11 -12.04
N GLN A 287 5.47 -13.12 -11.72
CA GLN A 287 4.27 -12.81 -12.49
C GLN A 287 4.42 -11.48 -13.23
N PHE A 288 4.06 -11.46 -14.51
CA PHE A 288 4.06 -10.25 -15.32
C PHE A 288 2.71 -10.06 -16.01
N TYR A 289 2.13 -8.88 -15.81
CA TYR A 289 0.86 -8.50 -16.39
C TYR A 289 1.02 -7.26 -17.28
N PRO A 290 0.92 -7.41 -18.62
CA PRO A 290 0.99 -6.28 -19.54
C PRO A 290 -0.23 -5.35 -19.42
N THR A 291 -1.35 -5.86 -18.90
CA THR A 291 -2.58 -5.13 -18.60
C THR A 291 -3.07 -5.48 -17.20
N TYR A 292 -3.74 -4.54 -16.54
CA TYR A 292 -4.24 -4.72 -15.17
C TYR A 292 -5.17 -5.95 -15.06
N PRO A 293 -4.84 -6.95 -14.22
CA PRO A 293 -5.58 -8.21 -14.14
C PRO A 293 -6.77 -8.18 -13.17
N GLY A 294 -7.09 -7.01 -12.58
CA GLY A 294 -8.12 -6.88 -11.54
C GLY A 294 -7.59 -7.00 -10.10
N TYR A 295 -6.27 -7.08 -9.93
CA TYR A 295 -5.62 -7.00 -8.62
C TYR A 295 -4.19 -6.46 -8.76
N VAL A 296 -3.56 -6.11 -7.63
CA VAL A 296 -2.13 -5.78 -7.53
C VAL A 296 -1.48 -6.58 -6.39
N SER A 297 -0.20 -6.93 -6.56
CA SER A 297 0.58 -7.62 -5.53
C SER A 297 1.97 -7.02 -5.37
N SER A 298 2.63 -7.36 -4.26
CA SER A 298 4.05 -7.04 -4.03
C SER A 298 5.00 -8.06 -4.64
N GLU A 299 4.51 -9.03 -5.42
CA GLU A 299 5.35 -10.03 -6.06
C GLU A 299 6.25 -9.39 -7.13
N ASP A 300 7.43 -9.97 -7.30
CA ASP A 300 8.33 -9.59 -8.37
C ASP A 300 7.90 -10.24 -9.69
N GLY A 301 8.13 -9.53 -10.79
CA GLY A 301 8.03 -10.11 -12.11
C GLY A 301 9.35 -10.74 -12.57
N PRO A 302 9.39 -11.25 -13.81
CA PRO A 302 10.62 -11.74 -14.41
C PRO A 302 11.64 -10.61 -14.53
N GLU A 303 12.92 -10.96 -14.60
CA GLU A 303 13.98 -9.98 -14.89
C GLU A 303 13.73 -9.32 -16.25
N ALA A 304 13.69 -7.98 -16.25
CA ALA A 304 13.50 -7.20 -17.46
C ALA A 304 14.79 -7.15 -18.29
N SER A 305 14.66 -7.15 -19.61
CA SER A 305 15.81 -6.99 -20.49
C SER A 305 16.41 -5.58 -20.36
N GLU A 306 17.72 -5.46 -20.57
CA GLU A 306 18.41 -4.16 -20.54
C GLU A 306 17.85 -3.20 -21.62
N GLU A 307 17.44 -3.75 -22.77
CA GLU A 307 16.82 -3.01 -23.86
C GLU A 307 15.47 -2.41 -23.46
N ASP A 308 14.59 -3.22 -22.86
CA ASP A 308 13.27 -2.76 -22.38
C ASP A 308 13.41 -1.67 -21.31
N LEU A 309 14.35 -1.85 -20.37
CA LEU A 309 14.61 -0.85 -19.32
C LEU A 309 15.14 0.46 -19.91
N LYS A 310 16.05 0.40 -20.88
CA LYS A 310 16.57 1.60 -21.58
C LYS A 310 15.47 2.33 -22.34
N GLU A 311 14.63 1.60 -23.07
CA GLU A 311 13.56 2.22 -23.85
C GLU A 311 12.50 2.86 -22.95
N LEU A 312 12.06 2.17 -21.87
CA LEU A 312 11.15 2.75 -20.88
C LEU A 312 11.78 3.96 -20.19
N HIS A 313 13.05 3.88 -19.80
CA HIS A 313 13.76 4.98 -19.16
C HIS A 313 13.81 6.21 -20.07
N ARG A 314 14.15 6.01 -21.35
CA ARG A 314 14.15 7.05 -22.39
C ARG A 314 12.77 7.69 -22.53
N LYS A 315 11.72 6.87 -22.65
CA LYS A 315 10.32 7.31 -22.77
C LYS A 315 9.88 8.17 -21.59
N ILE A 316 10.29 7.83 -20.37
CA ILE A 316 9.89 8.56 -19.16
C ILE A 316 10.70 9.86 -18.96
N THR A 317 11.99 9.85 -19.29
CA THR A 317 12.90 10.97 -18.96
C THR A 317 13.09 12.01 -20.06
N GLN A 318 12.92 11.66 -21.34
CA GLN A 318 13.34 12.51 -22.47
C GLN A 318 12.20 13.26 -23.18
N SER A 319 11.25 13.87 -22.45
CA SER A 319 10.23 14.71 -23.10
C SER A 319 9.93 16.04 -22.41
#